data_AF-A0A2P9GWV6-F1
#
_entry.id   AF-A0A2P9GWV6-F1
#
_cell.length_a   1.000
_cell.length_b   1.000
_cell.length_c   1.000
_cell.angle_alpha   90.00
_cell.angle_beta   90.00
_cell.angle_gamma   90.00
#
_symmetry.space_group_name_H-M   'P 1'
#
loop_
_entity.id
_entity.type
_entity.pdbx_description
1 polymer ?
#
loop_
_entity_poly.entity_id
_entity_poly.type
_entity_poly.pdbx_seq_one_letter_code
_entity_poly.pdbx_strand_id
1 'polypeptide(L)'
;MDSNNLVLWISLAVLMLALALWGQKRGAAARARAERARRAAERKALGGDSYFLPPAPIEQAVELANPVEIDHLLAGESETVAAMARRQLEEATTDLALSDGLSDLSLSVAVPPSPPVAARRSEPVRPPPIPAAVPFKTSAPLAAPPALASIPPPTANEVTRVPVRELVLAWFEARGYRATNTLSDALPIELVLHHRKDQARTYAFVVERELVTAKRASWLLTQARTAGLARLLIAAEAGSEHRLRKKVHRHGIRIFDEATIRKELGKIDIRVAAKIIAVARGRALARRSGPATAAVTRARPERPRGKRPVSAAKL
;
A
#
# COMPACT_ATOMS: atom_id res chain seq x y z
N MET A 1 48.45 19.36 -44.71
CA MET A 1 48.35 18.92 -43.30
C MET A 1 49.11 17.61 -43.21
N ASP A 2 50.23 17.60 -42.52
CA ASP A 2 51.08 16.40 -42.42
C ASP A 2 50.37 15.30 -41.65
N SER A 3 50.48 14.06 -42.10
CA SER A 3 49.87 12.88 -41.47
C SER A 3 50.21 12.78 -39.98
N ASN A 4 51.39 13.26 -39.58
CA ASN A 4 51.85 13.30 -38.19
C ASN A 4 51.00 14.24 -37.32
N ASN A 5 50.55 15.37 -37.85
CA ASN A 5 49.68 16.29 -37.11
C ASN A 5 48.30 15.68 -36.89
N LEU A 6 47.77 14.94 -37.87
CA LEU A 6 46.47 14.28 -37.75
C LEU A 6 46.47 13.22 -36.63
N VAL A 7 47.52 12.39 -36.57
CA VAL A 7 47.67 11.37 -35.50
C VAL A 7 47.75 12.02 -34.12
N LEU A 8 48.48 13.14 -34.00
CA LEU A 8 48.60 13.88 -32.74
C LEU A 8 47.23 14.41 -32.28
N TRP A 9 46.45 15.04 -33.18
CA TRP A 9 45.10 15.52 -32.86
C TRP A 9 44.14 14.40 -32.45
N ILE A 10 44.19 13.24 -33.12
CA ILE A 10 43.36 12.09 -32.77
C ILE A 10 43.72 11.56 -31.38
N SER A 11 45.03 11.41 -31.09
CA SER A 11 45.48 10.95 -29.78
C SER A 11 45.08 11.89 -28.64
N LEU A 12 45.15 13.21 -28.88
CA LEU A 12 44.72 14.22 -27.92
C LEU A 12 43.20 14.15 -27.67
N ALA A 13 42.40 13.98 -28.73
CA ALA A 13 40.94 13.84 -28.62
C ALA A 13 40.54 12.59 -27.82
N VAL A 14 41.21 11.45 -28.08
CA VAL A 14 40.97 10.19 -27.33
C VAL A 14 41.35 10.35 -25.86
N LEU A 15 42.47 11.00 -25.56
CA LEU A 15 42.91 11.26 -24.18
C LEU A 15 41.89 12.14 -23.44
N MET A 16 41.42 13.22 -24.06
CA MET A 16 40.40 14.10 -23.48
C MET A 16 39.09 13.36 -23.22
N LEU A 17 38.66 12.50 -24.14
CA LEU A 17 37.46 11.67 -23.96
C LEU A 17 37.60 10.70 -22.79
N ALA A 18 38.77 10.04 -22.67
CA ALA A 18 39.05 9.13 -21.56
C ALA A 18 39.02 9.85 -20.21
N LEU A 19 39.61 11.04 -20.12
CA LEU A 19 39.58 11.88 -18.92
C LEU A 19 38.16 12.33 -18.56
N ALA A 20 37.34 12.70 -19.55
CA ALA A 20 35.94 13.08 -19.34
C ALA A 20 35.11 11.92 -18.79
N LEU A 21 35.25 10.71 -19.37
CA LEU A 21 34.56 9.50 -18.91
C LEU A 21 35.02 9.09 -17.50
N TRP A 22 36.31 9.23 -17.20
CA TRP A 22 36.84 8.96 -15.86
C TRP A 22 36.29 9.94 -14.82
N GLY A 23 36.21 11.22 -15.16
CA GLY A 23 35.58 12.27 -14.34
C GLY A 23 34.11 11.98 -14.06
N GLN A 24 33.34 11.56 -15.07
CA GLN A 24 31.93 11.18 -14.90
C GLN A 24 31.76 9.97 -13.96
N LYS A 25 32.59 8.93 -14.12
CA LYS A 25 32.56 7.74 -13.25
C LYS A 25 32.90 8.09 -11.79
N ARG A 26 33.92 8.93 -11.55
CA ARG A 26 34.25 9.38 -10.20
C ARG A 26 33.17 10.26 -9.58
N GLY A 27 32.54 11.13 -10.36
CA GLY A 27 31.43 11.97 -9.92
C GLY A 27 30.21 11.15 -9.48
N ALA A 28 29.87 10.10 -10.23
CA ALA A 28 28.77 9.19 -9.89
C ALA A 28 29.01 8.46 -8.55
N ALA A 29 30.25 7.98 -8.32
CA ALA A 29 30.63 7.34 -7.06
C ALA A 29 30.57 8.31 -5.86
N ALA A 30 30.96 9.58 -6.04
CA ALA A 30 30.87 10.60 -5.00
C ALA A 30 29.41 10.93 -4.64
N ARG A 31 28.53 11.05 -5.64
CA ARG A 31 27.08 11.28 -5.44
C ARG A 31 26.42 10.10 -4.70
N ALA A 32 26.77 8.87 -5.06
CA ALA A 32 26.27 7.68 -4.36
C ALA A 32 26.69 7.65 -2.88
N ARG A 33 27.92 8.07 -2.54
CA ARG A 33 28.37 8.20 -1.14
C ARG A 33 27.63 9.30 -0.40
N ALA A 34 27.43 10.46 -1.03
CA ALA A 34 26.69 11.57 -0.44
C ALA A 34 25.21 11.20 -0.17
N GLU A 35 24.56 10.46 -1.05
CA GLU A 35 23.20 9.96 -0.82
C GLU A 35 23.13 8.94 0.33
N ARG A 36 24.11 8.03 0.44
CA ARG A 36 24.19 7.10 1.57
C ARG A 36 24.38 7.84 2.90
N ALA A 37 25.24 8.86 2.92
CA ALA A 37 25.45 9.71 4.08
C ALA A 37 24.18 10.48 4.47
N ARG A 38 23.44 11.04 3.50
CA ARG A 38 22.14 11.70 3.75
C ARG A 38 21.10 10.72 4.32
N ARG A 39 20.96 9.53 3.74
CA ARG A 39 20.03 8.51 4.28
C ARG A 39 20.42 8.03 5.67
N ALA A 40 21.72 7.94 5.97
CA ALA A 40 22.20 7.62 7.31
C ALA A 40 21.92 8.76 8.31
N ALA A 41 22.06 10.02 7.89
CA ALA A 41 21.71 11.18 8.70
C ALA A 41 20.19 11.29 8.93
N GLU A 42 19.36 11.04 7.91
CA GLU A 42 17.90 10.97 8.03
C GLU A 42 17.47 9.87 8.99
N ARG A 43 18.11 8.69 8.96
CA ARG A 43 17.86 7.62 9.94
C ARG A 43 18.21 8.03 11.37
N LYS A 44 19.29 8.78 11.57
CA LYS A 44 19.65 9.33 12.88
C LYS A 44 18.67 10.41 13.33
N ALA A 45 18.22 11.27 12.42
CA ALA A 45 17.25 12.34 12.72
C ALA A 45 15.83 11.81 13.00
N LEU A 46 15.43 10.72 12.34
CA LEU A 46 14.14 10.03 12.57
C LEU A 46 14.20 9.01 13.73
N GLY A 47 15.39 8.77 14.29
CA GLY A 47 15.66 7.73 15.29
C GLY A 47 16.10 8.28 16.65
N GLY A 48 15.48 9.37 17.10
CA GLY A 48 15.50 9.72 18.52
C GLY A 48 14.63 8.74 19.32
N ASP A 49 15.28 7.90 20.11
CA ASP A 49 14.76 7.21 21.30
C ASP A 49 13.33 6.65 21.25
N SER A 50 13.07 5.76 20.30
CA SER A 50 11.86 4.93 20.35
C SER A 50 12.21 3.46 20.03
N TYR A 51 12.57 2.75 21.10
CA TYR A 51 12.42 1.31 21.33
C TYR A 51 12.37 0.42 20.07
N PHE A 52 13.54 0.06 19.52
CA PHE A 52 13.66 -1.13 18.68
C PHE A 52 14.44 -2.21 19.42
N LEU A 53 13.78 -3.35 19.59
CA LEU A 53 14.37 -4.60 20.06
C LEU A 53 15.68 -4.90 19.30
N PRO A 54 16.67 -5.52 19.98
CA PRO A 54 17.91 -5.92 19.33
C PRO A 54 17.62 -6.92 18.19
N PRO A 55 18.31 -6.83 17.05
CA PRO A 55 18.23 -7.84 16.01
C PRO A 55 18.80 -9.16 16.55
N ALA A 56 18.06 -10.25 16.36
CA ALA A 56 18.57 -11.59 16.65
C ALA A 56 19.82 -11.89 15.81
N PRO A 57 20.79 -12.66 16.33
CA PRO A 57 22.05 -12.97 15.64
C PRO A 57 21.80 -13.75 14.34
N ILE A 58 22.59 -13.42 13.32
CA ILE A 58 22.42 -13.77 11.89
C ILE A 58 22.83 -15.23 11.58
N GLU A 59 23.18 -16.04 12.56
CA GLU A 59 23.77 -17.37 12.29
C GLU A 59 22.76 -18.50 12.00
N GLN A 60 21.45 -18.23 11.98
CA GLN A 60 20.43 -19.23 11.57
C GLN A 60 19.66 -18.88 10.29
N ALA A 61 20.00 -17.78 9.60
CA ALA A 61 19.28 -17.35 8.39
C ALA A 61 19.87 -17.88 7.07
N VAL A 62 20.97 -18.63 7.11
CA VAL A 62 21.62 -19.17 5.90
C VAL A 62 21.09 -20.56 5.51
N GLU A 63 20.28 -21.20 6.36
CA GLU A 63 19.67 -22.52 6.08
C GLU A 63 18.20 -22.43 5.60
N LEU A 64 17.76 -21.26 5.12
CA LEU A 64 16.44 -21.04 4.50
C LEU A 64 16.51 -20.49 3.08
N ALA A 65 17.62 -20.69 2.37
CA ALA A 65 17.61 -20.72 0.91
C ALA A 65 17.02 -22.06 0.43
N ASN A 66 15.83 -22.39 0.91
CA ASN A 66 15.06 -23.49 0.37
C ASN A 66 14.58 -23.03 -1.02
N PRO A 67 14.89 -23.74 -2.12
CA PRO A 67 14.36 -23.40 -3.43
C PRO A 67 12.83 -23.36 -3.30
N VAL A 68 12.26 -22.17 -3.42
CA VAL A 68 10.81 -21.98 -3.36
C VAL A 68 10.23 -22.85 -4.47
N GLU A 69 9.59 -23.95 -4.09
CA GLU A 69 8.96 -24.89 -5.01
C GLU A 69 7.98 -24.12 -5.88
N ILE A 70 8.34 -23.95 -7.15
CA ILE A 70 7.57 -23.25 -8.18
C ILE A 70 6.15 -23.85 -8.28
N ASP A 71 6.03 -25.13 -7.97
CA ASP A 71 4.77 -25.88 -7.91
C ASP A 71 3.82 -25.33 -6.83
N HIS A 72 4.37 -24.83 -5.72
CA HIS A 72 3.58 -24.21 -4.66
C HIS A 72 3.10 -22.80 -5.02
N LEU A 73 3.79 -22.12 -5.96
CA LEU A 73 3.40 -20.82 -6.51
C LEU A 73 2.37 -20.95 -7.64
N LEU A 74 2.34 -22.10 -8.33
CA LEU A 74 1.45 -22.40 -9.45
C LEU A 74 0.23 -23.25 -9.06
N ALA A 75 0.16 -23.70 -7.81
CA ALA A 75 -0.97 -24.48 -7.29
C ALA A 75 -2.30 -23.71 -7.44
N GLY A 76 -3.18 -24.17 -8.33
CA GLY A 76 -4.50 -23.60 -8.60
C GLY A 76 -4.63 -22.84 -9.93
N GLU A 77 -3.54 -22.67 -10.69
CA GLU A 77 -3.59 -22.16 -12.07
C GLU A 77 -3.86 -23.30 -13.06
N SER A 78 -4.39 -22.98 -14.25
CA SER A 78 -4.62 -24.00 -15.27
C SER A 78 -3.29 -24.62 -15.73
N GLU A 79 -3.32 -25.91 -16.07
CA GLU A 79 -2.13 -26.68 -16.48
C GLU A 79 -1.36 -26.01 -17.63
N THR A 80 -2.08 -25.31 -18.51
CA THR A 80 -1.53 -24.49 -19.60
C THR A 80 -0.73 -23.27 -19.12
N VAL A 81 -1.15 -22.61 -18.04
CA VAL A 81 -0.47 -21.44 -17.46
C VAL A 81 0.76 -21.89 -16.67
N ALA A 82 0.66 -22.99 -15.93
CA ALA A 82 1.80 -23.58 -15.23
C ALA A 82 2.90 -24.04 -16.20
N ALA A 83 2.51 -24.66 -17.33
CA ALA A 83 3.46 -25.09 -18.36
C ALA A 83 4.14 -23.90 -19.07
N MET A 84 3.41 -22.82 -19.39
CA MET A 84 4.01 -21.60 -19.93
C MET A 84 4.96 -20.92 -18.93
N ALA A 85 4.58 -20.86 -17.65
CA ALA A 85 5.43 -20.26 -16.62
C ALA A 85 6.75 -21.02 -16.46
N ARG A 86 6.72 -22.35 -16.53
CA ARG A 86 7.94 -23.18 -16.51
C ARG A 86 8.84 -22.92 -17.72
N ARG A 87 8.29 -22.91 -18.94
CA ARG A 87 9.07 -22.59 -20.17
C ARG A 87 9.73 -21.21 -20.10
N GLN A 88 9.02 -20.20 -19.63
CA GLN A 88 9.57 -18.84 -19.51
C GLN A 88 10.68 -18.73 -18.45
N LEU A 89 10.61 -19.53 -17.38
CA LEU A 89 11.67 -19.59 -16.38
C LEU A 89 12.92 -20.29 -16.91
N GLU A 90 12.75 -21.38 -17.67
CA GLU A 90 13.86 -22.10 -18.31
C GLU A 90 14.55 -21.23 -19.38
N GLU A 91 13.79 -20.53 -20.23
CA GLU A 91 14.33 -19.59 -21.22
C GLU A 91 15.09 -18.42 -20.57
N ALA A 92 14.52 -17.81 -19.52
CA ALA A 92 15.10 -16.63 -18.89
C ALA A 92 16.34 -16.89 -18.02
N THR A 93 16.61 -18.15 -17.66
CA THR A 93 17.81 -18.51 -16.88
C THR A 93 19.05 -18.59 -17.77
N THR A 94 18.87 -18.62 -19.09
CA THR A 94 19.96 -18.73 -20.07
C THR A 94 20.54 -17.36 -20.49
N ASP A 95 19.79 -16.26 -20.29
CA ASP A 95 20.13 -14.91 -20.79
C ASP A 95 20.62 -13.92 -19.72
N LEU A 96 21.08 -14.37 -18.54
CA LEU A 96 21.66 -13.47 -17.53
C LEU A 96 23.10 -13.05 -17.86
N ALA A 97 23.25 -12.31 -18.96
CA ALA A 97 24.37 -11.41 -19.22
C ALA A 97 23.84 -10.03 -19.65
N LEU A 98 23.91 -9.07 -18.72
CA LEU A 98 23.80 -7.61 -18.90
C LEU A 98 22.52 -7.04 -19.57
N SER A 99 21.83 -6.12 -18.87
CA SER A 99 21.81 -4.68 -19.25
C SER A 99 20.69 -3.88 -18.57
N ASP A 100 21.06 -2.64 -18.22
CA ASP A 100 20.27 -1.47 -17.83
C ASP A 100 18.98 -1.26 -18.65
N GLY A 101 17.86 -0.93 -17.99
CA GLY A 101 16.62 -0.59 -18.69
C GLY A 101 15.44 -0.19 -17.78
N LEU A 102 15.59 0.83 -16.94
CA LEU A 102 14.49 1.36 -16.11
C LEU A 102 14.28 2.88 -16.21
N SER A 103 14.78 3.53 -17.26
CA SER A 103 14.80 5.00 -17.33
C SER A 103 13.77 5.67 -18.25
N ASP A 104 12.93 4.95 -19.00
CA ASP A 104 12.20 5.59 -20.11
C ASP A 104 10.68 5.36 -20.15
N LEU A 105 9.98 5.71 -19.07
CA LEU A 105 8.52 5.88 -19.08
C LEU A 105 8.15 7.30 -18.63
N SER A 106 8.61 8.28 -19.41
CA SER A 106 8.14 9.66 -19.34
C SER A 106 6.94 9.82 -20.28
N LEU A 107 5.73 9.69 -19.73
CA LEU A 107 4.49 9.85 -20.50
C LEU A 107 4.17 11.35 -20.61
N SER A 108 4.45 11.93 -21.78
CA SER A 108 4.04 13.28 -22.19
C SER A 108 2.51 13.39 -22.15
N VAL A 109 2.01 14.30 -21.31
CA VAL A 109 0.60 14.73 -21.33
C VAL A 109 0.57 16.14 -21.87
N ALA A 110 0.07 16.28 -23.10
CA ALA A 110 -0.23 17.56 -23.70
C ALA A 110 -1.41 18.22 -22.97
N VAL A 111 -1.21 19.46 -22.53
CA VAL A 111 -2.23 20.30 -21.89
C VAL A 111 -2.87 21.19 -22.96
N PRO A 112 -4.17 21.06 -23.28
CA PRO A 112 -4.87 22.07 -24.06
C PRO A 112 -5.30 23.27 -23.18
N PRO A 113 -5.34 24.51 -23.73
CA PRO A 113 -5.69 25.71 -22.99
C PRO A 113 -7.19 25.79 -22.69
N SER A 114 -7.51 26.32 -21.50
CA SER A 114 -8.88 26.50 -21.00
C SER A 114 -9.52 27.81 -21.51
N PRO A 115 -10.80 27.84 -21.90
CA PRO A 115 -11.54 29.08 -22.17
C PRO A 115 -12.06 29.73 -20.86
N PRO A 116 -12.36 31.05 -20.87
CA PRO A 116 -12.72 31.81 -19.68
C PRO A 116 -14.16 31.51 -19.24
N VAL A 117 -14.34 31.23 -17.94
CA VAL A 117 -15.66 31.01 -17.32
C VAL A 117 -16.18 32.32 -16.76
N ALA A 118 -17.33 32.75 -17.28
CA ALA A 118 -18.11 33.88 -16.81
C ALA A 118 -18.64 33.67 -15.38
N ALA A 119 -18.54 34.71 -14.57
CA ALA A 119 -19.10 34.78 -13.23
C ALA A 119 -20.63 34.64 -13.27
N ARG A 120 -21.18 33.64 -12.56
CA ARG A 120 -22.60 33.59 -12.21
C ARG A 120 -22.78 33.79 -10.71
N ARG A 121 -23.64 34.77 -10.42
CA ARG A 121 -24.10 35.24 -9.12
C ARG A 121 -24.70 34.12 -8.27
N SER A 122 -24.39 34.18 -6.99
CA SER A 122 -25.01 33.44 -5.89
C SER A 122 -26.44 33.93 -5.62
N GLU A 123 -27.37 32.99 -5.43
CA GLU A 123 -28.72 33.23 -4.94
C GLU A 123 -28.92 32.44 -3.62
N PRO A 124 -29.44 33.04 -2.54
CA PRO A 124 -29.59 32.38 -1.24
C PRO A 124 -30.89 31.57 -1.17
N VAL A 125 -30.78 30.25 -1.03
CA VAL A 125 -31.94 29.36 -0.83
C VAL A 125 -32.30 29.29 0.66
N ARG A 126 -33.55 29.66 0.95
CA ARG A 126 -34.24 29.66 2.24
C ARG A 126 -34.52 28.23 2.74
N PRO A 127 -34.34 27.90 4.03
CA PRO A 127 -34.69 26.58 4.57
C PRO A 127 -36.20 26.46 4.85
N PRO A 128 -36.84 25.30 4.56
CA PRO A 128 -38.21 25.02 5.00
C PRO A 128 -38.28 24.48 6.45
N PRO A 129 -39.45 24.62 7.10
CA PRO A 129 -39.66 24.36 8.53
C PRO A 129 -39.79 22.88 8.90
N ILE A 130 -39.45 22.59 10.15
CA ILE A 130 -39.57 21.30 10.85
C ILE A 130 -41.04 21.08 11.26
N PRO A 131 -41.69 19.96 10.87
CA PRO A 131 -42.91 19.53 11.52
C PRO A 131 -42.66 18.50 12.63
N ALA A 132 -43.58 18.55 13.59
CA ALA A 132 -43.51 18.08 14.95
C ALA A 132 -43.68 16.56 15.15
N ALA A 133 -43.42 16.20 16.41
CA ALA A 133 -43.46 14.89 17.04
C ALA A 133 -44.67 14.01 16.69
N VAL A 134 -44.38 12.72 16.46
CA VAL A 134 -45.35 11.62 16.53
C VAL A 134 -45.09 10.79 17.79
N PRO A 135 -46.14 10.37 18.53
CA PRO A 135 -46.01 9.59 19.74
C PRO A 135 -45.66 8.12 19.43
N PHE A 136 -44.58 7.62 20.01
CA PHE A 136 -44.21 6.21 19.95
C PHE A 136 -45.15 5.39 20.84
N LYS A 137 -45.83 4.43 20.20
CA LYS A 137 -46.71 3.46 20.81
C LYS A 137 -45.85 2.34 21.42
N THR A 138 -45.87 2.22 22.74
CA THR A 138 -45.33 1.09 23.49
C THR A 138 -46.01 -0.21 23.06
N SER A 139 -45.23 -1.20 22.64
CA SER A 139 -45.64 -2.62 22.65
C SER A 139 -44.38 -3.49 22.64
N ALA A 140 -43.98 -3.95 23.82
CA ALA A 140 -43.23 -5.20 23.95
C ALA A 140 -44.24 -6.36 23.95
N PRO A 141 -43.90 -7.52 23.36
CA PRO A 141 -43.52 -8.61 24.26
C PRO A 141 -42.31 -9.42 23.78
N LEU A 142 -41.53 -9.78 24.79
CA LEU A 142 -40.62 -10.92 24.95
C LEU A 142 -40.63 -11.97 23.81
N ALA A 143 -39.58 -11.99 23.01
CA ALA A 143 -39.20 -13.15 22.20
C ALA A 143 -37.70 -13.42 22.41
N ALA A 144 -37.38 -14.70 22.53
CA ALA A 144 -36.12 -15.29 22.97
C ALA A 144 -34.84 -14.70 22.34
N PRO A 145 -33.68 -14.75 23.04
CA PRO A 145 -32.40 -14.37 22.45
C PRO A 145 -32.11 -15.28 21.25
N PRO A 146 -31.87 -14.75 20.03
CA PRO A 146 -31.32 -15.57 18.98
C PRO A 146 -29.93 -16.02 19.44
N ALA A 147 -29.77 -17.34 19.47
CA ALA A 147 -28.50 -18.02 19.70
C ALA A 147 -27.39 -17.32 18.90
N LEU A 148 -26.26 -17.11 19.58
CA LEU A 148 -24.98 -16.73 19.00
C LEU A 148 -24.82 -17.40 17.64
N ALA A 149 -24.98 -16.62 16.57
CA ALA A 149 -24.63 -17.05 15.23
C ALA A 149 -23.12 -17.31 15.26
N SER A 150 -22.75 -18.58 15.39
CA SER A 150 -21.40 -19.06 15.18
C SER A 150 -20.91 -18.49 13.86
N ILE A 151 -19.93 -17.58 13.92
CA ILE A 151 -19.22 -17.08 12.75
C ILE A 151 -18.69 -18.33 12.02
N PRO A 152 -19.15 -18.64 10.80
CA PRO A 152 -18.66 -19.81 10.09
C PRO A 152 -17.14 -19.66 9.89
N PRO A 153 -16.35 -20.72 10.11
CA PRO A 153 -14.92 -20.66 9.85
C PRO A 153 -14.69 -20.29 8.38
N PRO A 154 -13.71 -19.42 8.08
CA PRO A 154 -13.40 -19.04 6.71
C PRO A 154 -13.09 -20.30 5.90
N THR A 155 -13.76 -20.46 4.76
CA THR A 155 -13.51 -21.59 3.87
C THR A 155 -12.05 -21.57 3.38
N ALA A 156 -11.45 -22.74 3.11
CA ALA A 156 -10.05 -22.85 2.69
C ALA A 156 -9.67 -21.95 1.49
N ASN A 157 -10.64 -21.57 0.65
CA ASN A 157 -10.45 -20.64 -0.47
C ASN A 157 -10.23 -19.17 -0.06
N GLU A 158 -10.77 -18.73 1.09
CA GLU A 158 -10.52 -17.39 1.63
C GLU A 158 -9.12 -17.26 2.27
N VAL A 159 -8.52 -18.39 2.65
CA VAL A 159 -7.16 -18.40 3.19
C VAL A 159 -6.15 -18.06 2.10
N THR A 160 -6.40 -18.50 0.87
CA THR A 160 -5.52 -18.32 -0.30
C THR A 160 -5.75 -16.99 -1.03
N ARG A 161 -6.96 -16.42 -0.94
CA ARG A 161 -7.31 -15.18 -1.64
C ARG A 161 -6.70 -13.95 -0.96
N VAL A 162 -5.93 -13.17 -1.71
CA VAL A 162 -5.33 -11.92 -1.22
C VAL A 162 -6.42 -10.85 -1.10
N PRO A 163 -6.61 -10.21 0.06
CA PRO A 163 -7.61 -9.15 0.20
C PRO A 163 -7.37 -8.01 -0.79
N VAL A 164 -8.46 -7.50 -1.40
CA VAL A 164 -8.40 -6.39 -2.38
C VAL A 164 -7.71 -5.17 -1.77
N ARG A 165 -7.98 -4.91 -0.48
CA ARG A 165 -7.31 -3.88 0.31
C ARG A 165 -5.78 -3.93 0.18
N GLU A 166 -5.18 -5.11 0.40
CA GLU A 166 -3.71 -5.26 0.39
C GLU A 166 -3.14 -5.16 -1.02
N LEU A 167 -3.85 -5.71 -2.01
CA LEU A 167 -3.46 -5.60 -3.41
C LEU A 167 -3.42 -4.14 -3.87
N VAL A 168 -4.46 -3.37 -3.55
CA VAL A 168 -4.54 -1.94 -3.93
C VAL A 168 -3.45 -1.13 -3.24
N LEU A 169 -3.19 -1.35 -1.96
CA LEU A 169 -2.12 -0.66 -1.25
C LEU A 169 -0.74 -0.99 -1.84
N ALA A 170 -0.43 -2.27 -2.04
CA ALA A 170 0.84 -2.69 -2.63
C ALA A 170 1.02 -2.12 -4.06
N TRP A 171 -0.05 -2.09 -4.84
CA TRP A 171 -0.07 -1.48 -6.17
C TRP A 171 0.26 0.01 -6.15
N PHE A 172 -0.37 0.79 -5.27
CA PHE A 172 -0.10 2.22 -5.15
C PHE A 172 1.30 2.50 -4.60
N GLU A 173 1.79 1.69 -3.66
CA GLU A 173 3.14 1.85 -3.14
C GLU A 173 4.24 1.59 -4.17
N ALA A 174 4.04 0.58 -5.03
CA ALA A 174 4.93 0.32 -6.16
C ALA A 174 5.00 1.53 -7.11
N ARG A 175 3.92 2.32 -7.17
CA ARG A 175 3.84 3.58 -7.93
C ARG A 175 4.32 4.80 -7.14
N GLY A 176 4.97 4.61 -6.00
CA GLY A 176 5.58 5.68 -5.21
C GLY A 176 4.65 6.38 -4.21
N TYR A 177 3.49 5.80 -3.91
CA TYR A 177 2.65 6.29 -2.81
C TYR A 177 3.13 5.73 -1.46
N ARG A 178 2.81 6.45 -0.39
CA ARG A 178 3.05 6.03 1.00
C ARG A 178 1.77 6.21 1.80
N ALA A 179 1.43 5.19 2.59
CA ALA A 179 0.26 5.22 3.45
C ALA A 179 0.62 5.82 4.81
N THR A 180 -0.20 6.74 5.26
CA THR A 180 -0.16 7.31 6.61
C THR A 180 -1.50 7.00 7.29
N ASN A 181 -1.47 6.53 8.52
CA ASN A 181 -2.70 6.30 9.29
C ASN A 181 -3.39 7.63 9.57
N THR A 182 -4.71 7.65 9.43
CA THR A 182 -5.52 8.76 9.93
C THR A 182 -5.63 8.65 11.45
N LEU A 183 -5.45 9.77 12.16
CA LEU A 183 -5.59 9.85 13.62
C LEU A 183 -7.05 9.94 14.08
N SER A 184 -8.00 9.96 13.14
CA SER A 184 -9.41 10.23 13.42
C SER A 184 -10.25 8.98 13.19
N ASP A 185 -10.40 8.15 14.23
CA ASP A 185 -11.27 6.96 14.26
C ASP A 185 -12.74 7.27 13.94
N ALA A 186 -13.14 8.55 14.00
CA ALA A 186 -14.50 8.99 13.70
C ALA A 186 -14.88 8.99 12.21
N LEU A 187 -13.91 8.87 11.29
CA LEU A 187 -14.15 8.91 9.85
C LEU A 187 -14.02 7.52 9.22
N PRO A 188 -14.78 7.20 8.14
CA PRO A 188 -14.66 5.94 7.42
C PRO A 188 -13.32 5.79 6.65
N ILE A 189 -12.40 6.74 6.81
CA ILE A 189 -11.14 6.83 6.07
C ILE A 189 -10.06 6.16 6.90
N GLU A 190 -9.61 4.99 6.46
CA GLU A 190 -8.60 4.21 7.17
C GLU A 190 -7.19 4.81 7.02
N LEU A 191 -6.86 5.27 5.82
CA LEU A 191 -5.49 5.69 5.47
C LEU A 191 -5.54 6.90 4.55
N VAL A 192 -4.47 7.69 4.58
CA VAL A 192 -4.19 8.69 3.55
C VAL A 192 -2.97 8.26 2.75
N LEU A 193 -3.11 8.22 1.42
CA LEU A 193 -2.02 7.88 0.52
C LEU A 193 -1.41 9.15 -0.07
N HIS A 194 -0.15 9.39 0.22
CA HIS A 194 0.61 10.52 -0.30
C HIS A 194 1.59 10.06 -1.38
N HIS A 195 1.61 10.74 -2.52
CA HIS A 195 2.63 10.46 -3.53
C HIS A 195 3.97 11.10 -3.16
N ARG A 196 5.07 10.33 -3.26
CA ARG A 196 6.40 10.76 -2.83
C ARG A 196 6.91 12.04 -3.51
N LYS A 197 6.55 12.26 -4.78
CA LYS A 197 7.04 13.41 -5.58
C LYS A 197 6.02 14.55 -5.73
N ASP A 198 4.75 14.31 -5.37
CA ASP A 198 3.67 15.23 -5.69
C ASP A 198 2.65 15.23 -4.54
N GLN A 199 2.73 16.23 -3.67
CA GLN A 199 1.86 16.32 -2.50
C GLN A 199 0.39 16.59 -2.89
N ALA A 200 0.13 17.15 -4.07
CA ALA A 200 -1.24 17.34 -4.57
C ALA A 200 -1.91 16.01 -4.97
N ARG A 201 -1.13 14.95 -5.19
CA ARG A 201 -1.62 13.59 -5.40
C ARG A 201 -1.77 12.87 -4.07
N THR A 202 -2.75 13.33 -3.30
CA THR A 202 -3.15 12.68 -2.06
C THR A 202 -4.52 12.03 -2.22
N TYR A 203 -4.68 10.80 -1.73
CA TYR A 203 -5.95 10.07 -1.74
C TYR A 203 -6.39 9.72 -0.33
N ALA A 204 -7.65 9.98 0.00
CA ALA A 204 -8.34 9.31 1.09
C ALA A 204 -8.56 7.84 0.69
N PHE A 205 -8.06 6.90 1.48
CA PHE A 205 -8.24 5.47 1.24
C PHE A 205 -9.30 4.90 2.17
N VAL A 206 -10.29 4.27 1.55
CA VAL A 206 -11.43 3.63 2.23
C VAL A 206 -11.54 2.20 1.76
N VAL A 207 -11.84 1.29 2.69
CA VAL A 207 -12.14 -0.11 2.40
C VAL A 207 -13.63 -0.30 2.61
N GLU A 208 -14.33 -0.74 1.57
CA GLU A 208 -15.75 -1.04 1.65
C GLU A 208 -15.94 -2.54 1.49
N ARG A 209 -16.51 -3.16 2.53
CA ARG A 209 -16.80 -4.59 2.58
C ARG A 209 -18.12 -4.93 1.88
N GLU A 210 -19.00 -3.94 1.74
CA GLU A 210 -20.27 -4.06 1.05
C GLU A 210 -20.18 -3.62 -0.41
N LEU A 211 -21.23 -3.90 -1.18
CA LEU A 211 -21.32 -3.50 -2.59
C LEU A 211 -21.30 -1.97 -2.70
N VAL A 212 -20.33 -1.42 -3.44
CA VAL A 212 -20.21 0.02 -3.59
C VAL A 212 -21.24 0.56 -4.57
N THR A 213 -22.21 1.32 -4.04
CA THR A 213 -23.23 2.05 -4.81
C THR A 213 -22.84 3.50 -5.07
N ALA A 214 -23.53 4.16 -6.02
CA ALA A 214 -23.31 5.57 -6.32
C ALA A 214 -23.55 6.50 -5.12
N LYS A 215 -24.62 6.23 -4.36
CA LYS A 215 -24.98 6.98 -3.15
C LYS A 215 -23.91 6.83 -2.07
N ARG A 216 -23.37 5.62 -1.89
CA ARG A 216 -22.32 5.37 -0.91
C ARG A 216 -21.00 6.06 -1.30
N ALA A 217 -20.61 5.95 -2.57
CA ALA A 217 -19.39 6.58 -3.06
C ALA A 217 -19.43 8.13 -2.97
N SER A 218 -20.58 8.76 -3.25
CA SER A 218 -20.73 10.21 -3.12
C SER A 218 -20.68 10.65 -1.65
N TRP A 219 -21.33 9.90 -0.75
CA TRP A 219 -21.26 10.17 0.68
C TRP A 219 -19.81 10.08 1.21
N LEU A 220 -19.07 9.03 0.84
CA LEU A 220 -17.65 8.88 1.20
C LEU A 220 -16.79 10.03 0.67
N LEU A 221 -17.06 10.52 -0.54
CA LEU A 221 -16.34 11.66 -1.10
C LEU A 221 -16.60 12.94 -0.31
N THR A 222 -17.84 13.18 0.10
CA THR A 222 -18.17 14.33 0.96
C THR A 222 -17.45 14.25 2.30
N GLN A 223 -17.37 13.06 2.91
CA GLN A 223 -16.60 12.85 4.13
C GLN A 223 -15.10 13.14 3.93
N ALA A 224 -14.51 12.61 2.85
CA ALA A 224 -13.12 12.90 2.49
C ALA A 224 -12.86 14.40 2.31
N ARG A 225 -13.77 15.11 1.63
CA ARG A 225 -13.65 16.57 1.42
C ARG A 225 -13.76 17.35 2.72
N THR A 226 -14.61 16.91 3.65
CA THR A 226 -14.72 17.52 4.98
C THR A 226 -13.42 17.38 5.77
N ALA A 227 -12.68 16.29 5.54
CA ALA A 227 -11.33 16.08 6.07
C ALA A 227 -10.21 16.78 5.25
N GLY A 228 -10.56 17.64 4.28
CA GLY A 228 -9.60 18.35 3.44
C GLY A 228 -8.99 17.51 2.30
N LEU A 229 -9.49 16.28 2.06
CA LEU A 229 -8.99 15.38 1.03
C LEU A 229 -9.83 15.49 -0.25
N ALA A 230 -9.21 15.96 -1.34
CA ALA A 230 -9.90 16.20 -2.61
C ALA A 230 -10.19 14.93 -3.43
N ARG A 231 -9.42 13.85 -3.20
CA ARG A 231 -9.51 12.60 -3.98
C ARG A 231 -9.78 11.42 -3.08
N LEU A 232 -10.60 10.50 -3.58
CA LEU A 232 -11.02 9.30 -2.87
C LEU A 232 -10.58 8.05 -3.64
N LEU A 233 -10.03 7.07 -2.92
CA LEU A 233 -9.69 5.75 -3.41
C LEU A 233 -10.45 4.71 -2.58
N ILE A 234 -11.31 3.94 -3.23
CA ILE A 234 -12.14 2.91 -2.58
C ILE A 234 -11.63 1.54 -3.01
N ALA A 235 -11.23 0.72 -2.03
CA ALA A 235 -11.03 -0.72 -2.21
C ALA A 235 -12.35 -1.43 -1.92
N ALA A 236 -12.99 -1.98 -2.97
CA ALA A 236 -14.32 -2.56 -2.90
C ALA A 236 -14.21 -4.10 -2.83
N GLU A 237 -14.32 -4.67 -1.64
CA GLU A 237 -14.12 -6.12 -1.43
C GLU A 237 -15.29 -6.94 -1.98
N ALA A 238 -16.54 -6.50 -1.77
CA ALA A 238 -17.73 -7.11 -2.39
C ALA A 238 -18.01 -6.62 -3.82
N GLY A 239 -17.12 -5.78 -4.39
CA GLY A 239 -17.26 -5.26 -5.75
C GLY A 239 -18.00 -3.93 -5.86
N SER A 240 -18.24 -3.51 -7.09
CA SER A 240 -18.84 -2.21 -7.41
C SER A 240 -19.94 -2.32 -8.46
N GLU A 241 -20.93 -1.43 -8.37
CA GLU A 241 -22.00 -1.37 -9.37
C GLU A 241 -21.44 -1.01 -10.76
N HIS A 242 -21.81 -1.77 -11.80
CA HIS A 242 -21.23 -1.64 -13.14
C HIS A 242 -21.41 -0.23 -13.75
N ARG A 243 -22.55 0.41 -13.48
CA ARG A 243 -22.87 1.78 -13.95
C ARG A 243 -22.02 2.85 -13.28
N LEU A 244 -21.45 2.56 -12.12
CA LEU A 244 -20.66 3.51 -11.32
C LEU A 244 -19.30 3.79 -11.96
N ARG A 245 -18.65 2.75 -12.49
CA ARG A 245 -17.27 2.83 -13.00
C ARG A 245 -17.08 3.91 -14.07
N LYS A 246 -18.09 4.12 -14.93
CA LYS A 246 -18.07 5.12 -16.01
C LYS A 246 -18.26 6.56 -15.52
N LYS A 247 -19.08 6.77 -14.48
CA LYS A 247 -19.42 8.12 -13.98
C LYS A 247 -18.39 8.66 -13.00
N VAL A 248 -17.78 7.79 -12.22
CA VAL A 248 -17.02 8.16 -11.01
C VAL A 248 -15.60 8.63 -11.26
N HIS A 249 -14.96 8.15 -12.33
CA HIS A 249 -13.58 8.53 -12.68
C HIS A 249 -13.40 10.05 -12.88
N ARG A 250 -14.46 10.78 -13.24
CA ARG A 250 -14.41 12.24 -13.50
C ARG A 250 -14.47 13.10 -12.23
N HIS A 251 -14.85 12.53 -11.08
CA HIS A 251 -15.13 13.32 -9.87
C HIS A 251 -14.07 13.16 -8.77
N GLY A 252 -12.85 12.73 -9.13
CA GLY A 252 -11.77 12.54 -8.18
C GLY A 252 -11.90 11.27 -7.33
N ILE A 253 -12.81 10.37 -7.69
CA ILE A 253 -12.99 9.07 -7.04
C ILE A 253 -12.39 7.99 -7.94
N ARG A 254 -11.64 7.06 -7.34
CA ARG A 254 -11.16 5.83 -7.98
C ARG A 254 -11.65 4.63 -7.18
N ILE A 255 -12.17 3.63 -7.88
CA ILE A 255 -12.70 2.41 -7.26
C ILE A 255 -11.91 1.23 -7.83
N PHE A 256 -11.41 0.39 -6.93
CA PHE A 256 -10.74 -0.86 -7.26
C PHE A 256 -11.48 -2.00 -6.58
N ASP A 257 -12.11 -2.83 -7.39
CA ASP A 257 -12.50 -4.18 -6.99
C ASP A 257 -11.48 -5.20 -7.52
N GLU A 258 -11.68 -6.48 -7.19
CA GLU A 258 -10.76 -7.53 -7.58
C GLU A 258 -10.55 -7.62 -9.09
N ALA A 259 -11.64 -7.60 -9.87
CA ALA A 259 -11.54 -7.67 -11.33
C ALA A 259 -10.75 -6.46 -11.89
N THR A 260 -10.96 -5.28 -11.31
CA THR A 260 -10.27 -4.06 -11.73
C THR A 260 -8.78 -4.11 -11.38
N ILE A 261 -8.41 -4.49 -10.15
CA ILE A 261 -7.00 -4.56 -9.76
C ILE A 261 -6.25 -5.66 -10.51
N ARG A 262 -6.87 -6.82 -10.76
CA ARG A 262 -6.29 -7.87 -11.60
C ARG A 262 -6.07 -7.39 -13.04
N LYS A 263 -7.04 -6.65 -13.60
CA LYS A 263 -6.88 -6.03 -14.93
C LYS A 263 -5.74 -5.03 -14.97
N GLU A 264 -5.54 -4.22 -13.92
CA GLU A 264 -4.41 -3.28 -13.87
C GLU A 264 -3.07 -4.00 -13.70
N LEU A 265 -3.01 -5.06 -12.89
CA LEU A 265 -1.83 -5.91 -12.75
C LEU A 265 -1.47 -6.64 -14.06
N GLY A 266 -2.45 -7.05 -14.85
CA GLY A 266 -2.23 -7.68 -16.15
C GLY A 266 -1.68 -6.73 -17.24
N LYS A 267 -1.64 -5.41 -16.98
CA LYS A 267 -1.07 -4.42 -17.92
C LYS A 267 0.42 -4.16 -17.71
N ILE A 268 0.99 -4.65 -16.61
CA ILE A 268 2.40 -4.45 -16.28
C ILE A 268 3.18 -5.75 -16.47
N ASP A 269 4.51 -5.65 -16.41
CA ASP A 269 5.39 -6.81 -16.45
C ASP A 269 5.03 -7.85 -15.38
N ILE A 270 5.04 -9.12 -15.78
CA ILE A 270 4.60 -10.25 -14.95
C ILE A 270 5.43 -10.37 -13.67
N ARG A 271 6.74 -10.08 -13.72
CA ARG A 271 7.62 -10.14 -12.54
C ARG A 271 7.27 -9.04 -11.55
N VAL A 272 6.95 -7.85 -12.05
CA VAL A 272 6.50 -6.73 -11.21
C VAL A 272 5.14 -7.03 -10.58
N ALA A 273 4.19 -7.57 -11.35
CA ALA A 273 2.89 -7.97 -10.83
C ALA A 273 3.01 -9.04 -9.74
N ALA A 274 3.81 -10.08 -9.97
CA ALA A 274 4.08 -11.14 -9.00
C ALA A 274 4.66 -10.59 -7.69
N LYS A 275 5.61 -9.65 -7.78
CA LYS A 275 6.17 -8.97 -6.60
C LYS A 275 5.13 -8.18 -5.82
N ILE A 276 4.25 -7.46 -6.51
CA ILE A 276 3.15 -6.71 -5.86
C ILE A 276 2.21 -7.68 -5.13
N ILE A 277 1.84 -8.79 -5.77
CA ILE A 277 0.98 -9.83 -5.16
C ILE A 277 1.67 -10.45 -3.94
N ALA A 278 2.95 -10.77 -4.03
CA ALA A 278 3.72 -11.35 -2.92
C ALA A 278 3.78 -10.39 -1.71
N VAL A 279 4.01 -9.10 -1.94
CA VAL A 279 3.97 -8.07 -0.89
C VAL A 279 2.58 -7.99 -0.25
N ALA A 280 1.52 -8.00 -1.06
CA ALA A 280 0.15 -7.96 -0.57
C ALA A 280 -0.20 -9.22 0.28
N ARG A 281 0.26 -10.41 -0.15
CA ARG A 281 0.13 -11.66 0.62
C ARG A 281 0.84 -11.56 1.97
N GLY A 282 2.10 -11.11 1.98
CA GLY A 282 2.88 -10.95 3.21
C GLY A 282 2.19 -10.03 4.22
N ARG A 283 1.57 -8.94 3.75
CA ARG A 283 0.79 -8.03 4.61
C ARG A 283 -0.49 -8.65 5.15
N ALA A 284 -1.20 -9.39 4.30
CA ALA A 284 -2.41 -10.09 4.72
C ALA A 284 -2.10 -11.10 5.83
N LEU A 285 -1.00 -11.86 5.68
CA LEU A 285 -0.51 -12.78 6.70
C LEU A 285 -0.09 -12.06 7.99
N ALA A 286 0.66 -10.97 7.87
CA ALA A 286 1.10 -10.18 9.02
C ALA A 286 -0.08 -9.59 9.81
N ARG A 287 -1.17 -9.18 9.14
CA ARG A 287 -2.39 -8.72 9.82
C ARG A 287 -3.17 -9.81 10.50
N ARG A 288 -3.30 -10.97 9.86
CA ARG A 288 -3.92 -12.16 10.49
C ARG A 288 -3.14 -12.61 11.73
N SER A 289 -1.83 -12.38 11.73
CA SER A 289 -0.92 -12.73 12.84
C SER A 289 -0.70 -11.57 13.85
N GLY A 290 -1.27 -10.39 13.61
CA GLY A 290 -1.17 -9.19 14.46
C GLY A 290 -2.05 -9.27 15.72
N PRO A 291 -1.84 -8.41 16.73
CA PRO A 291 -2.00 -8.76 18.14
C PRO A 291 -3.47 -8.83 18.59
N ALA A 292 -4.10 -10.00 18.44
CA ALA A 292 -5.17 -10.45 19.33
C ALA A 292 -4.62 -10.94 20.70
N THR A 293 -3.29 -11.02 20.84
CA THR A 293 -2.60 -11.62 22.00
C THR A 293 -2.08 -10.60 23.04
N ALA A 294 -2.27 -9.29 22.83
CA ALA A 294 -1.81 -8.27 23.78
C ALA A 294 -2.87 -7.89 24.84
N ALA A 295 -4.11 -8.39 24.73
CA ALA A 295 -5.22 -8.05 25.63
C ALA A 295 -5.46 -9.05 26.77
N VAL A 296 -4.76 -10.20 26.81
CA VAL A 296 -4.97 -11.23 27.84
C VAL A 296 -3.87 -11.27 28.90
N THR A 297 -2.70 -10.67 28.66
CA THR A 297 -1.61 -10.56 29.66
C THR A 297 -1.62 -9.22 30.39
N ARG A 298 -2.80 -8.79 30.86
CA ARG A 298 -2.94 -7.80 31.94
C ARG A 298 -3.89 -8.31 33.04
N ALA A 299 -3.99 -9.63 33.18
CA ALA A 299 -4.59 -10.23 34.35
C ALA A 299 -3.58 -10.21 35.51
N ARG A 300 -3.79 -9.20 36.38
CA ARG A 300 -3.62 -9.29 37.84
C ARG A 300 -2.19 -9.27 38.39
N PRO A 301 -1.70 -8.14 38.95
CA PRO A 301 -0.59 -8.19 39.89
C PRO A 301 -1.03 -8.99 41.11
N GLU A 302 -0.35 -10.11 41.37
CA GLU A 302 -0.46 -10.82 42.64
C GLU A 302 -0.08 -9.85 43.77
N ARG A 303 -1.04 -9.57 44.65
CA ARG A 303 -0.81 -8.91 45.93
C ARG A 303 0.20 -9.75 46.73
N PRO A 304 1.26 -9.15 47.29
CA PRO A 304 2.13 -9.85 48.22
C PRO A 304 1.34 -10.24 49.47
N ARG A 305 1.21 -11.55 49.69
CA ARG A 305 0.59 -12.16 50.86
C ARG A 305 1.45 -11.81 52.08
N GLY A 306 0.86 -11.07 53.02
CA GLY A 306 1.54 -10.54 54.19
C GLY A 306 2.29 -11.62 54.99
N LYS A 307 3.56 -11.34 55.28
CA LYS A 307 4.31 -12.03 56.33
C LYS A 307 3.70 -11.63 57.67
N ARG A 308 3.14 -12.62 58.38
CA ARG A 308 2.74 -12.50 59.78
C ARG A 308 3.98 -12.17 60.63
N PRO A 309 3.94 -11.18 61.53
CA PRO A 309 4.95 -11.06 62.57
C PRO A 309 4.76 -12.18 63.59
N VAL A 310 5.83 -12.94 63.80
CA VAL A 310 6.00 -13.86 64.92
C VAL A 310 6.26 -13.00 66.15
N SER A 311 5.30 -12.94 67.08
CA SER A 311 5.53 -12.43 68.42
C SER A 311 5.67 -13.63 69.34
N ALA A 312 6.92 -13.91 69.73
CA ALA A 312 7.28 -14.83 70.80
C ALA A 312 7.96 -13.99 71.89
N ALA A 313 7.33 -13.89 73.07
CA ALA A 313 8.00 -13.56 74.32
C ALA A 313 7.13 -13.91 75.55
N LYS A 314 7.77 -14.64 76.48
CA LYS A 314 7.43 -14.93 77.89
C LYS A 314 6.34 -16.00 78.09
N LEU A 315 6.69 -17.19 78.58
CA LEU A 315 7.29 -17.52 79.89
C LEU A 315 8.18 -18.76 79.80
#